data_AF-A0A484LTB2-F1
#
_entry.id   AF-A0A484LTB2-F1
#
_cell.length_a   1.000
_cell.length_b   1.000
_cell.length_c   1.000
_cell.angle_alpha   90.00
_cell.angle_beta   90.00
_cell.angle_gamma   90.00
#
_symmetry.space_group_name_H-M   'P 1'
#
loop_
_entity.id
_entity.type
_entity.pdbx_description
1 polymer ?
#
loop_
_entity_poly.entity_id
_entity_poly.type
_entity_poly.pdbx_seq_one_letter_code
_entity_poly.pdbx_strand_id
1 'polypeptide(L)'
;MHCWSADDDLGPWVMHENELRYIRFRVNFWGTTRFSCRFDWGTKSQTVEVYNAYPDRCKDERYCTWEVKTDGFYFAKGEFLLGSDFVRLANWILARRLLLLVHCRSADDDLGVWTMNENDIRLIQFRVNFWGTFSCRFDWGSTKSQTVEVYNAYPDRCKDERYCTWEVKPDCFYFAKGEFPLDSDFVRLAKWT
;
A
#
# COMPACT_ATOMS: atom_id res chain seq x y z
N MET A 1 -12.27 -8.03 -5.35
CA MET A 1 -11.55 -6.78 -5.65
C MET A 1 -12.03 -5.72 -4.69
N HIS A 2 -11.15 -4.91 -4.13
CA HIS A 2 -11.51 -3.78 -3.27
C HIS A 2 -10.67 -2.59 -3.71
N CYS A 3 -11.32 -1.49 -4.06
CA CYS A 3 -10.66 -0.29 -4.59
C CYS A 3 -10.88 0.90 -3.66
N TRP A 4 -9.83 1.70 -3.48
CA TRP A 4 -9.87 2.88 -2.64
C TRP A 4 -8.91 3.97 -3.19
N SER A 5 -9.16 5.20 -2.78
CA SER A 5 -8.29 6.35 -2.92
C SER A 5 -8.03 6.96 -1.53
N ALA A 6 -7.42 8.15 -1.47
CA ALA A 6 -7.29 8.90 -0.22
C ALA A 6 -8.66 9.39 0.32
N ASP A 7 -9.59 9.73 -0.58
CA ASP A 7 -10.85 10.37 -0.21
C ASP A 7 -12.06 9.42 -0.29
N ASP A 8 -11.96 8.35 -1.08
CA ASP A 8 -13.07 7.45 -1.41
C ASP A 8 -12.69 5.98 -1.20
N ASP A 9 -13.55 5.22 -0.50
CA ASP A 9 -13.53 3.75 -0.47
C ASP A 9 -14.75 3.20 -1.20
N LEU A 10 -14.52 2.40 -2.25
CA LEU A 10 -15.56 1.84 -3.10
C LEU A 10 -16.10 0.49 -2.59
N GLY A 11 -15.51 -0.01 -1.50
CA GLY A 11 -15.84 -1.27 -0.88
C GLY A 11 -15.41 -2.50 -1.69
N PRO A 12 -15.66 -3.70 -1.15
CA PRO A 12 -15.32 -4.96 -1.80
C PRO A 12 -16.38 -5.37 -2.83
N TRP A 13 -15.93 -5.81 -4.00
CA TRP A 13 -16.72 -6.47 -5.03
C TRP A 13 -16.22 -7.89 -5.27
N VAL A 14 -17.16 -8.83 -5.38
CA VAL A 14 -16.91 -10.15 -5.96
C VAL A 14 -17.06 -10.01 -7.47
N MET A 15 -16.06 -10.49 -8.23
CA MET A 15 -16.11 -10.48 -9.69
C MET A 15 -16.06 -11.92 -10.20
N HIS A 16 -16.91 -12.21 -11.18
CA HIS A 16 -16.91 -13.46 -11.94
C HIS A 16 -16.00 -13.35 -13.17
N GLU A 17 -15.68 -14.50 -13.77
CA GLU A 17 -14.92 -14.53 -15.01
C GLU A 17 -15.66 -13.76 -16.12
N ASN A 18 -14.92 -12.95 -16.89
CA ASN A 18 -15.44 -12.06 -17.94
C ASN A 18 -16.40 -10.96 -17.46
N GLU A 19 -16.50 -10.74 -16.15
CA GLU A 19 -17.32 -9.65 -15.61
C GLU A 19 -16.61 -8.31 -15.72
N LEU A 20 -17.32 -7.32 -16.25
CA LEU A 20 -16.84 -5.94 -16.36
C LEU A 20 -17.38 -5.09 -15.21
N ARG A 21 -16.51 -4.22 -14.70
CA ARG A 21 -16.84 -3.21 -13.70
C ARG A 21 -16.24 -1.87 -14.10
N TYR A 22 -17.02 -0.81 -13.88
CA TYR A 22 -16.62 0.55 -14.19
C TYR A 22 -16.50 1.34 -12.90
N ILE A 23 -15.33 1.91 -12.70
CA ILE A 23 -15.09 2.90 -11.66
C ILE A 23 -15.21 4.28 -12.33
N ARG A 24 -16.14 5.10 -11.87
CA ARG A 24 -16.33 6.47 -12.38
C ARG A 24 -16.10 7.44 -11.23
N PHE A 25 -15.13 8.32 -11.39
CA PHE A 25 -14.79 9.36 -10.44
C PHE A 25 -14.39 10.62 -11.20
N ARG A 26 -14.32 11.75 -10.49
CA ARG A 26 -13.76 12.99 -11.01
C ARG A 26 -12.37 13.17 -10.40
N VAL A 27 -11.40 13.50 -11.24
CA VAL A 27 -10.07 13.91 -10.78
C VAL A 27 -10.23 15.19 -9.97
N ASN A 28 -9.59 15.25 -8.81
CA ASN A 28 -9.62 16.43 -7.97
C ASN A 28 -8.94 17.62 -8.66
N PHE A 29 -9.29 18.83 -8.22
CA PHE A 29 -8.79 20.06 -8.84
C PHE A 29 -7.25 20.17 -8.85
N TRP A 30 -6.58 19.52 -7.88
CA TRP A 30 -5.14 19.53 -7.71
C TRP A 30 -4.40 18.48 -8.54
N GLY A 31 -5.11 17.61 -9.28
CA GLY A 31 -4.52 16.56 -10.10
C GLY A 31 -3.75 15.51 -9.29
N THR A 32 -4.16 15.25 -8.04
CA THR A 32 -3.50 14.30 -7.13
C THR A 32 -4.28 13.02 -6.88
N THR A 33 -5.43 12.84 -7.54
CA THR A 33 -6.27 11.64 -7.38
C THR A 33 -5.50 10.37 -7.78
N ARG A 34 -5.48 9.40 -6.87
CA ARG A 34 -4.89 8.07 -7.07
C ARG A 34 -5.87 7.02 -6.60
N PHE A 35 -6.06 5.97 -7.39
CA PHE A 35 -6.83 4.80 -6.99
C PHE A 35 -5.95 3.56 -6.97
N SER A 36 -6.03 2.83 -5.87
CA SER A 36 -5.44 1.51 -5.72
C SER A 36 -6.54 0.47 -5.59
N CYS A 37 -6.33 -0.68 -6.22
CA CYS A 37 -7.24 -1.81 -6.12
C CYS A 37 -6.48 -3.06 -5.66
N ARG A 38 -6.99 -3.69 -4.62
CA ARG A 38 -6.59 -5.02 -4.19
C ARG A 38 -7.44 -6.08 -4.90
N PHE A 39 -6.77 -7.08 -5.45
CA PHE A 39 -7.37 -8.23 -6.08
C PHE A 39 -6.95 -9.49 -5.33
N ASP A 40 -7.92 -10.31 -4.99
CA ASP A 40 -7.71 -11.62 -4.38
C ASP A 40 -8.32 -12.69 -5.30
N TRP A 41 -7.52 -13.67 -5.69
CA TRP A 41 -7.90 -14.78 -6.59
C TRP A 41 -7.37 -16.10 -6.03
N GLY A 42 -8.22 -16.84 -5.33
CA GLY A 42 -7.83 -18.08 -4.66
C GLY A 42 -6.67 -17.83 -3.68
N THR A 43 -5.52 -18.46 -3.93
CA THR A 43 -4.29 -18.29 -3.13
C THR A 43 -3.39 -17.16 -3.62
N LYS A 44 -3.87 -16.27 -4.49
CA LYS A 44 -3.13 -15.12 -5.01
C LYS A 44 -3.75 -13.82 -4.51
N SER A 45 -2.92 -12.83 -4.22
CA SER A 45 -3.36 -11.48 -3.86
C SER A 45 -2.38 -10.46 -4.44
N GLN A 46 -2.89 -9.32 -4.91
CA GLN A 46 -2.07 -8.23 -5.42
C GLN A 46 -2.80 -6.90 -5.30
N THR A 47 -2.08 -5.85 -4.91
CA THR A 47 -2.57 -4.47 -4.96
C THR A 47 -1.90 -3.76 -6.13
N VAL A 48 -2.71 -3.12 -6.97
CA VAL A 48 -2.24 -2.37 -8.15
C VAL A 48 -2.77 -0.94 -8.06
N GLU A 49 -1.90 0.04 -8.29
CA GLU A 49 -2.33 1.41 -8.55
C GLU A 49 -2.97 1.46 -9.94
N VAL A 50 -4.30 1.47 -9.98
CA VAL A 50 -5.09 1.37 -11.21
C VAL A 50 -5.26 2.72 -11.90
N TYR A 51 -5.04 3.82 -11.17
CA TYR A 51 -5.10 5.19 -11.69
C TYR A 51 -4.23 6.12 -10.86
N ASN A 52 -3.51 7.05 -11.50
CA ASN A 52 -2.71 8.05 -10.79
C ASN A 52 -2.51 9.31 -11.62
N ALA A 53 -3.25 10.38 -11.33
CA ALA A 53 -3.26 11.60 -12.14
C ALA A 53 -1.88 12.21 -12.49
N TYR A 54 -0.81 11.94 -11.73
CA TYR A 54 0.56 12.35 -12.10
C TYR A 54 1.66 11.46 -11.48
N PRO A 55 2.64 10.94 -12.27
CA PRO A 55 2.79 11.01 -13.72
C PRO A 55 2.10 9.80 -14.39
N ASP A 56 0.87 10.00 -14.87
CA ASP A 56 -0.04 8.89 -15.18
C ASP A 56 0.27 8.14 -16.50
N ARG A 57 -0.07 6.85 -16.53
CA ARG A 57 -0.27 6.07 -17.75
C ARG A 57 -1.62 6.41 -18.41
N CYS A 58 -2.62 6.81 -17.62
CA CYS A 58 -3.97 7.18 -18.05
C CYS A 58 -4.15 8.66 -18.44
N LYS A 59 -3.05 9.43 -18.50
CA LYS A 59 -3.11 10.85 -18.85
C LYS A 59 -3.67 11.03 -20.26
N ASP A 60 -4.51 12.06 -20.41
CA ASP A 60 -5.15 12.51 -21.65
C ASP A 60 -6.14 11.51 -22.27
N GLU A 61 -6.48 10.44 -21.54
CA GLU A 61 -7.42 9.42 -21.98
C GLU A 61 -8.67 9.39 -21.12
N ARG A 62 -9.81 9.13 -21.76
CA ARG A 62 -11.10 9.01 -21.06
C ARG A 62 -11.31 7.65 -20.41
N TYR A 63 -10.69 6.62 -20.99
CA TYR A 63 -10.86 5.23 -20.59
C TYR A 63 -9.52 4.58 -20.37
N CYS A 64 -9.39 3.94 -19.21
CA CYS A 64 -8.22 3.19 -18.80
C CYS A 64 -8.69 1.86 -18.25
N THR A 65 -8.27 0.82 -18.93
CA THR A 65 -8.85 -0.51 -18.81
C THR A 65 -7.81 -1.44 -18.24
N TRP A 66 -8.20 -2.14 -17.19
CA TRP A 66 -7.40 -3.19 -16.58
C TRP A 66 -8.05 -4.54 -16.86
N GLU A 67 -7.28 -5.42 -17.49
CA GLU A 67 -7.63 -6.84 -17.63
C GLU A 67 -6.88 -7.65 -16.57
N VAL A 68 -7.63 -8.33 -15.72
CA VAL A 68 -7.08 -9.19 -14.67
C VAL A 68 -7.24 -10.64 -15.10
N LYS A 69 -6.12 -11.26 -15.50
CA LYS A 69 -6.05 -12.64 -15.98
C LYS A 69 -5.45 -13.52 -14.91
N THR A 70 -5.50 -14.84 -15.07
CA THR A 70 -4.95 -15.80 -14.09
C THR A 70 -3.43 -15.69 -13.90
N ASP A 71 -2.72 -15.09 -14.85
CA ASP A 71 -1.28 -14.92 -14.89
C ASP A 71 -0.82 -13.50 -14.51
N GLY A 72 -1.65 -12.47 -14.67
CA GLY A 72 -1.29 -11.13 -14.21
C GLY A 72 -2.29 -10.03 -14.58
N PHE A 73 -1.78 -8.81 -14.51
CA PHE A 73 -2.54 -7.56 -14.65
C PHE A 73 -2.07 -6.85 -15.90
N TYR A 74 -3.02 -6.60 -16.79
CA TYR A 74 -2.80 -6.02 -18.11
C TYR A 74 -3.51 -4.68 -18.21
N PHE A 75 -2.87 -3.71 -18.84
CA PHE A 75 -3.37 -2.35 -18.95
C PHE A 75 -3.39 -1.88 -20.39
N ALA A 76 -4.45 -1.17 -20.76
CA ALA A 76 -4.55 -0.41 -21.99
C ALA A 76 -5.38 0.87 -21.75
N LYS A 77 -5.23 1.85 -22.64
CA LYS A 77 -5.93 3.14 -22.56
C LYS A 77 -6.48 3.55 -23.92
N GLY A 78 -7.61 4.24 -23.93
CA GLY A 78 -8.31 4.67 -25.14
C GLY A 78 -9.71 4.08 -25.29
N GLU A 79 -10.49 4.62 -26.24
CA GLU A 79 -11.88 4.23 -26.50
C GLU A 79 -12.03 2.91 -27.26
N PHE A 80 -11.10 2.61 -28.16
CA PHE A 80 -11.15 1.43 -29.04
C PHE A 80 -9.94 0.55 -28.77
N LEU A 81 -10.11 -0.43 -27.86
CA LEU A 81 -9.05 -1.35 -27.47
C LEU A 81 -9.15 -2.67 -28.23
N LEU A 82 -8.03 -3.10 -28.80
CA LEU A 82 -7.79 -4.45 -29.30
C LEU A 82 -7.02 -5.25 -28.25
N GLY A 83 -7.12 -6.58 -28.30
CA GLY A 83 -6.38 -7.45 -27.38
C GLY A 83 -4.85 -7.25 -27.43
N SER A 84 -4.32 -6.75 -28.55
CA SER A 84 -2.90 -6.42 -28.73
C SER A 84 -2.45 -5.18 -27.95
N ASP A 85 -3.36 -4.32 -27.51
CA ASP A 85 -3.03 -3.05 -26.85
C ASP A 85 -2.71 -3.24 -25.36
N PHE A 86 -3.08 -4.40 -24.82
CA PHE A 86 -2.92 -4.74 -23.41
C PHE A 86 -1.48 -5.12 -23.08
N VAL A 87 -0.83 -4.27 -22.29
CA VAL A 87 0.53 -4.50 -21.79
C VAL A 87 0.46 -5.06 -20.37
N ARG A 88 1.19 -6.15 -20.09
CA ARG A 88 1.29 -6.72 -18.74
C ARG A 88 2.12 -5.81 -17.86
N LEU A 89 1.51 -5.25 -16.81
CA LEU A 89 2.16 -4.31 -15.89
C LEU A 89 2.45 -4.90 -14.51
N ALA A 90 1.76 -5.98 -14.12
CA ALA A 90 2.03 -6.65 -12.85
C ALA A 90 1.76 -8.15 -12.92
N ASN A 91 2.39 -8.89 -12.01
CA ASN A 91 2.15 -10.32 -11.81
C ASN A 91 1.31 -10.52 -10.55
N TRP A 92 0.60 -11.65 -10.49
CA TRP A 92 0.07 -12.10 -9.21
C TRP A 92 1.18 -12.36 -8.22
N ILE A 93 0.89 -12.06 -6.96
CA ILE A 93 1.68 -12.54 -5.85
C ILE A 93 0.90 -13.67 -5.20
N LEU A 94 1.57 -14.78 -4.96
CA LEU A 94 0.98 -15.85 -4.17
C LEU A 94 0.77 -15.31 -2.75
N ALA A 95 -0.39 -15.48 -2.13
CA ALA A 95 -0.61 -15.16 -0.73
C ALA A 95 0.34 -15.94 0.20
N ARG A 96 0.87 -17.09 -0.26
CA ARG A 96 1.97 -17.81 0.41
C ARG A 96 3.36 -17.16 0.22
N ARG A 97 3.52 -16.27 -0.77
CA ARG A 97 4.63 -15.32 -0.80
C ARG A 97 4.26 -14.32 0.29
N LEU A 98 4.89 -14.53 1.44
CA LEU A 98 4.71 -13.81 2.69
C LEU A 98 4.97 -12.30 2.48
N LEU A 99 3.99 -11.57 1.95
CA LEU A 99 4.03 -10.12 1.83
C LEU A 99 3.66 -9.49 3.16
N LEU A 100 4.33 -8.39 3.46
CA LEU A 100 4.01 -7.53 4.58
C LEU A 100 3.06 -6.43 4.07
N LEU A 101 1.79 -6.49 4.43
CA LEU A 101 0.84 -5.40 4.23
C LEU A 101 0.99 -4.41 5.39
N VAL A 102 1.13 -3.13 5.07
CA VAL A 102 1.31 -2.06 6.06
C VAL A 102 0.23 -1.00 5.84
N HIS A 103 -0.50 -0.68 6.91
CA HIS A 103 -1.45 0.43 6.95
C HIS A 103 -1.06 1.36 8.09
N CYS A 104 -0.65 2.59 7.76
CA CYS A 104 -0.28 3.57 8.78
C CYS A 104 -1.31 4.68 8.89
N ARG A 105 -1.83 4.90 10.10
CA ARG A 105 -2.83 5.92 10.38
C ARG A 105 -2.73 6.46 11.81
N SER A 106 -3.04 7.73 11.98
CA SER A 106 -3.31 8.39 13.26
C SER A 106 -4.77 8.83 13.35
N ALA A 107 -5.09 9.64 14.36
CA ALA A 107 -6.41 10.22 14.55
C ALA A 107 -6.80 11.20 13.43
N ASP A 108 -5.83 11.84 12.79
CA ASP A 108 -5.99 12.94 11.84
C ASP A 108 -5.37 12.68 10.46
N ASP A 109 -4.37 11.81 10.36
CA ASP A 109 -3.69 11.49 9.10
C ASP A 109 -3.80 9.97 8.79
N ASP A 110 -4.21 9.61 7.58
CA ASP A 110 -4.11 8.24 7.06
C ASP A 110 -3.17 8.24 5.86
N LEU A 111 -2.05 7.51 5.96
CA LEU A 111 -1.06 7.39 4.88
C LEU A 111 -1.44 6.31 3.87
N GLY A 112 -2.57 5.64 4.10
CA GLY A 112 -3.08 4.56 3.28
C GLY A 112 -2.38 3.23 3.52
N VAL A 113 -2.69 2.29 2.63
CA VAL A 113 -2.23 0.90 2.70
C VAL A 113 -1.24 0.63 1.58
N TRP A 114 -0.12 -0.01 1.89
CA TRP A 114 0.84 -0.49 0.90
C TRP A 114 1.37 -1.87 1.24
N THR A 115 2.02 -2.50 0.26
CA THR A 115 2.69 -3.79 0.41
C THR A 115 4.20 -3.58 0.39
N MET A 116 4.92 -4.38 1.18
CA MET A 116 6.38 -4.44 1.20
C MET A 116 6.84 -5.86 0.89
N ASN A 117 7.86 -5.96 0.02
CA ASN A 117 8.61 -7.18 -0.24
C ASN A 117 9.79 -7.30 0.72
N GLU A 118 10.49 -8.43 0.63
CA GLU A 118 11.73 -8.64 1.36
C GLU A 118 12.78 -7.59 1.00
N ASN A 119 13.41 -6.99 2.01
CA ASN A 119 14.41 -5.92 1.90
C ASN A 119 13.90 -4.59 1.29
N ASP A 120 12.58 -4.43 1.11
CA ASP A 120 12.05 -3.13 0.72
C ASP A 120 12.26 -2.12 1.85
N ILE A 121 12.65 -0.90 1.48
CA ILE A 121 12.79 0.23 2.39
C ILE A 121 11.76 1.28 1.97
N ARG A 122 11.04 1.83 2.95
CA ARG A 122 10.06 2.88 2.71
C ARG A 122 10.21 4.01 3.70
N LEU A 123 10.43 5.22 3.17
CA LEU A 123 10.38 6.44 3.95
C LEU A 123 8.92 6.89 4.08
N ILE A 124 8.45 7.06 5.32
CA ILE A 124 7.15 7.66 5.62
C ILE A 124 7.36 9.05 6.19
N GLN A 125 6.56 10.01 5.72
CA GLN A 125 6.57 11.39 6.18
C GLN A 125 5.16 11.78 6.59
N PHE A 126 5.02 12.34 7.79
CA PHE A 126 3.75 12.76 8.36
C PHE A 126 3.98 13.99 9.24
N ARG A 127 2.92 14.73 9.56
CA ARG A 127 3.00 15.86 10.49
C ARG A 127 2.73 15.37 11.89
N VAL A 128 3.56 15.77 12.85
CA VAL A 128 3.33 15.44 14.25
C VAL A 128 2.23 16.36 14.79
N ASN A 129 1.14 15.77 15.25
CA ASN A 129 0.02 16.47 15.85
C ASN A 129 0.19 16.64 17.37
N PHE A 130 -0.80 17.27 18.01
CA PHE A 130 -0.79 17.53 19.46
C PHE A 130 -0.72 16.24 20.31
N TRP A 131 -1.28 15.13 19.82
CA TRP A 131 -1.24 13.82 20.50
C TRP A 131 0.14 13.16 20.42
N GLY A 132 0.93 13.49 19.39
CA GLY A 132 2.32 13.11 19.29
C GLY A 132 2.57 11.63 19.05
N THR A 133 1.57 10.85 18.61
CA THR A 133 1.74 9.41 18.33
C THR A 133 1.33 9.07 16.90
N PHE A 134 1.97 8.04 16.34
CA PHE A 134 1.66 7.54 15.00
C PHE A 134 1.80 6.01 14.99
N SER A 135 0.79 5.32 14.47
CA SER A 135 0.71 3.86 14.50
C SER A 135 0.58 3.25 13.10
N CYS A 136 1.19 2.10 12.93
CA CYS A 136 1.09 1.28 11.73
C CYS A 136 0.63 -0.13 12.09
N ARG A 137 -0.38 -0.60 11.36
CA ARG A 137 -0.79 -2.00 11.33
C ARG A 137 0.02 -2.74 10.29
N PHE A 138 0.56 -3.88 10.69
CA PHE A 138 1.35 -4.79 9.89
C PHE A 138 0.65 -6.14 9.85
N ASP A 139 0.34 -6.61 8.66
CA ASP A 139 -0.24 -7.93 8.43
C ASP A 139 0.72 -8.73 7.54
N TRP A 140 1.35 -9.77 8.09
CA TRP A 140 2.30 -10.61 7.36
C TRP A 140 1.66 -11.94 6.97
N GLY A 141 1.32 -12.06 5.69
CA GLY A 141 0.51 -13.18 5.21
C GLY A 141 -0.88 -13.17 5.86
N SER A 142 -1.38 -14.35 6.25
CA SER A 142 -2.70 -14.51 6.88
C SER A 142 -2.63 -14.89 8.37
N THR A 143 -1.42 -15.05 8.92
CA THR A 143 -1.24 -15.66 10.25
C THR A 143 -0.62 -14.73 11.28
N LYS A 144 0.00 -13.62 10.86
CA LYS A 144 0.65 -12.68 11.76
C LYS A 144 0.07 -11.30 11.55
N SER A 145 -0.33 -10.67 12.64
CA SER A 145 -0.84 -9.30 12.61
C SER A 145 -0.35 -8.52 13.82
N GLN A 146 0.03 -7.27 13.65
CA GLN A 146 0.38 -6.41 14.77
C GLN A 146 0.20 -4.93 14.44
N THR A 147 -0.32 -4.16 15.40
CA THR A 147 -0.28 -2.71 15.34
C THR A 147 0.85 -2.21 16.23
N VAL A 148 1.79 -1.49 15.63
CA VAL A 148 2.95 -0.92 16.32
C VAL A 148 2.83 0.60 16.28
N GLU A 149 3.02 1.22 17.43
CA GLU A 149 3.25 2.66 17.53
C GLU A 149 4.67 2.97 17.03
N VAL A 150 4.75 3.41 15.77
CA VAL A 150 6.01 3.65 15.06
C VAL A 150 6.63 5.00 15.41
N TYR A 151 5.85 5.91 15.96
CA TYR A 151 6.32 7.20 16.48
C TYR A 151 5.58 7.56 17.75
N ASN A 152 6.32 8.08 18.73
CA ASN A 152 5.77 8.63 19.96
C ASN A 152 6.65 9.78 20.48
N ALA A 153 6.04 10.95 20.67
CA ALA A 153 6.64 12.15 21.23
C ALA A 153 6.78 12.10 22.78
N TYR A 154 6.10 11.16 23.44
CA TYR A 154 6.05 10.98 24.90
C TYR A 154 6.05 9.48 25.25
N PRO A 155 7.15 8.86 25.72
CA PRO A 155 8.38 9.42 26.26
C PRO A 155 9.57 9.15 25.31
N ASP A 156 10.03 10.18 24.60
CA ASP A 156 11.36 10.29 23.99
C ASP A 156 11.90 9.13 23.12
N ARG A 157 11.02 8.33 22.50
CA ARG A 157 11.48 7.33 21.53
C ARG A 157 11.99 7.99 20.24
N CYS A 158 11.34 9.07 19.81
CA CYS A 158 11.59 9.69 18.49
C CYS A 158 11.56 11.21 18.49
N LYS A 159 11.33 11.85 19.65
CA LYS A 159 11.02 13.28 19.72
C LYS A 159 12.16 14.18 19.24
N ASP A 160 13.39 13.87 19.65
CA ASP A 160 14.60 14.63 19.30
C ASP A 160 15.30 14.11 18.04
N GLU A 161 14.70 13.10 17.38
CA GLU A 161 15.29 12.45 16.22
C GLU A 161 14.58 12.87 14.94
N ARG A 162 15.36 13.21 13.92
CA ARG A 162 14.80 13.49 12.59
C ARG A 162 14.29 12.22 11.90
N TYR A 163 14.88 11.08 12.24
CA TYR A 163 14.56 9.79 11.63
C TYR A 163 14.41 8.72 12.70
N CYS A 164 13.35 7.93 12.54
CA CYS A 164 13.06 6.77 13.37
C CYS A 164 12.89 5.56 12.48
N THR A 165 13.78 4.59 12.66
CA THR A 165 13.95 3.48 11.73
C THR A 165 13.40 2.21 12.35
N TRP A 166 12.57 1.51 11.59
CA TRP A 166 11.95 0.26 11.98
C TRP A 166 12.34 -0.85 11.03
N GLU A 167 12.80 -1.97 11.58
CA GLU A 167 13.00 -3.21 10.85
C GLU A 167 11.94 -4.23 11.24
N VAL A 168 11.24 -4.75 10.23
CA VAL A 168 10.17 -5.73 10.41
C VAL A 168 10.66 -7.07 9.89
N LYS A 169 10.92 -8.00 10.80
CA LYS A 169 11.50 -9.32 10.51
C LYS A 169 10.52 -10.45 10.81
N PRO A 170 10.70 -11.65 10.22
CA PRO A 170 9.77 -12.75 10.40
C PRO A 170 9.55 -13.11 11.87
N ASP A 171 10.54 -12.86 12.72
CA ASP A 171 10.43 -13.04 14.15
C ASP A 171 9.74 -11.86 14.85
N CYS A 172 10.19 -10.61 14.66
CA CYS A 172 9.75 -9.44 15.44
C CYS A 172 9.99 -8.07 14.77
N PHE A 173 9.61 -7.02 15.51
CA PHE A 173 9.81 -5.62 15.18
C PHE A 173 10.99 -5.05 15.97
N TYR A 174 11.88 -4.38 15.25
CA TYR A 174 13.09 -3.77 15.77
C TYR A 174 13.09 -2.28 15.49
N PHE A 175 13.67 -1.50 16.38
CA PHE A 175 13.69 -0.05 16.31
C PHE A 175 15.09 0.48 16.58
N ALA A 176 15.49 1.51 15.84
CA ALA A 176 16.68 2.30 16.10
C ALA A 176 16.42 3.78 15.79
N LYS A 177 17.17 4.65 16.46
CA LYS A 177 17.19 6.09 16.21
C LYS A 177 18.16 6.42 15.06
N GLY A 178 17.82 7.41 14.24
CA GLY A 178 18.68 7.89 13.15
C GLY A 178 18.32 7.34 11.76
N GLU A 179 18.90 7.96 10.73
CA GLU A 179 18.61 7.67 9.31
C GLU A 179 19.29 6.38 8.82
N PHE A 180 20.49 6.09 9.35
CA PHE A 180 21.31 4.94 8.98
C PHE A 180 21.89 4.29 10.25
N PRO A 181 21.04 3.69 11.10
CA PRO A 181 21.50 2.98 12.29
C PRO A 181 22.36 1.77 11.91
N LEU A 182 23.31 1.43 12.78
CA LEU A 182 24.05 0.17 12.69
C LEU A 182 23.18 -0.99 13.16
N ASP A 183 23.48 -2.21 12.70
CA ASP A 183 22.77 -3.43 13.14
C ASP A 183 22.74 -3.57 14.68
N SER A 184 23.78 -3.09 15.37
CA SER A 184 23.89 -3.10 16.83
C SER A 184 22.93 -2.14 17.55
N ASP A 185 22.41 -1.15 16.84
CA ASP A 185 21.57 -0.10 17.42
C ASP A 185 20.10 -0.55 17.55
N PHE A 186 19.73 -1.60 16.82
CA PHE A 186 18.36 -2.11 16.77
C PHE A 186 17.96 -2.85 18.03
N VAL A 187 16.94 -2.32 18.71
CA VAL A 187 16.30 -2.94 19.86
C VAL A 187 14.96 -3.54 19.48
N ARG A 188 14.68 -4.75 19.96
CA ARG A 188 13.39 -5.42 19.75
C ARG A 188 12.30 -4.74 20.59
N LEU A 189 11.23 -4.26 19.95
CA LEU A 189 10.17 -3.51 20.65
C LEU A 189 8.78 -4.14 20.57
N ALA A 190 8.49 -4.95 19.56
CA ALA A 190 7.20 -5.62 19.46
C ALA A 190 7.35 -7.03 18.87
N LYS A 191 6.34 -7.87 19.14
CA LYS A 191 6.20 -9.22 18.59
C LYS A 191 4.94 -9.28 17.72
N TRP A 192 4.93 -10.20 16.77
CA TRP A 192 3.69 -10.56 16.07
C TRP A 192 2.64 -11.07 17.06
N THR A 193 1.37 -10.75 16.80
CA THR A 193 0.22 -11.44 17.37
C THR A 193 -0.15 -12.61 16.48
#